data_AF-A0A402CYY7-F1
#
_entry.id   AF-A0A402CYY7-F1
#
_cell.length_a   1.000
_cell.length_b   1.000
_cell.length_c   1.000
_cell.angle_alpha   90.00
_cell.angle_beta   90.00
_cell.angle_gamma   90.00
#
_symmetry.space_group_name_H-M   'P 1'
#
loop_
_entity.id
_entity.type
_entity.pdbx_description
1 polymer ?
#
loop_
_entity_poly.entity_id
_entity_poly.type
_entity_poly.pdbx_seq_one_letter_code
_entity_poly.pdbx_strand_id
1 'polypeptide(L)'
;MGIYNCLHTEVQCPRCGARTEAIIDLYFGFKNLLEYHLGDIYQWRERKQPQNGGRPDGGNVDGEGYTECAICRKASFWIVEVRSDILQSVRPDPNKQPYDTLIERREHRPYASHHQFYIEDANESGDTSDLSFWTDQTTRDKLALVPGTMGVNTATYGHVVVYSELHDAEPPLNLAEWDHVTEASLEIKSGVLHVIGCLDDTGEVFNVQSCPYRVRCCHANLAGGNDAGDGDDWYLVQFWPAPMDVPVVLKRWEEGVA
;
A
#
# COMPACT_ATOMS: atom_id res chain seq x y z
N MET A 1 -16.45 4.02 14.90
CA MET A 1 -15.73 4.47 16.11
C MET A 1 -15.81 3.38 17.15
N GLY A 2 -14.67 2.73 17.44
CA GLY A 2 -14.61 1.78 18.55
C GLY A 2 -14.48 2.52 19.89
N ILE A 3 -14.76 1.82 20.99
CA ILE A 3 -14.53 2.32 22.34
C ILE A 3 -13.09 1.93 22.71
N TYR A 4 -12.22 2.93 22.91
CA TYR A 4 -10.81 2.77 23.28
C TYR A 4 -10.46 3.73 24.42
N ASN A 5 -9.40 3.42 25.16
CA ASN A 5 -8.75 4.42 26.02
C ASN A 5 -7.72 5.18 25.18
N CYS A 6 -7.30 6.37 25.61
CA CYS A 6 -6.31 7.19 24.91
C CYS A 6 -5.12 7.50 25.81
N LEU A 7 -3.92 7.52 25.24
CA LEU A 7 -2.69 8.01 25.88
C LEU A 7 -2.25 9.31 25.20
N HIS A 8 -2.15 10.38 25.97
CA HIS A 8 -1.62 11.68 25.55
C HIS A 8 -0.13 11.75 25.89
N THR A 9 0.71 11.92 24.87
CA THR A 9 2.17 12.00 25.06
C THR A 9 2.86 12.63 23.85
N GLU A 10 4.07 13.15 24.03
CA GLU A 10 4.95 13.52 22.92
C GLU A 10 5.62 12.26 22.35
N VAL A 11 5.66 12.16 21.02
CA VAL A 11 6.36 11.07 20.31
C VAL A 11 7.14 11.60 19.12
N GLN A 12 8.14 10.83 18.68
CA GLN A 12 8.80 11.04 17.39
C GLN A 12 8.13 10.16 16.33
N CYS A 13 7.51 10.78 15.32
CA CYS A 13 6.81 10.06 14.26
C CYS A 13 7.78 9.14 13.49
N PRO A 14 7.50 7.82 13.38
CA PRO A 14 8.36 6.91 12.62
C PRO A 14 8.31 7.15 11.11
N ARG A 15 7.31 7.90 10.62
CA ARG A 15 7.11 8.16 9.18
C ARG A 15 7.84 9.40 8.68
N CYS A 16 7.82 10.51 9.44
CA CYS A 16 8.46 11.78 9.02
C CYS A 16 9.57 12.28 9.96
N GLY A 17 9.79 11.61 11.10
CA GLY A 17 10.83 11.98 12.07
C GLY A 17 10.50 13.21 12.94
N ALA A 18 9.38 13.89 12.72
CA ALA A 18 8.96 15.05 13.51
C ALA A 18 8.57 14.63 14.94
N ARG A 19 8.89 15.48 15.93
CA ARG A 19 8.37 15.37 17.30
C ARG A 19 7.06 16.14 17.41
N THR A 20 6.02 15.48 17.92
CA THR A 20 4.67 16.05 18.00
C THR A 20 3.89 15.43 19.16
N GLU A 21 2.94 16.16 19.71
CA GLU A 21 1.94 15.60 20.61
C GLU A 21 1.07 14.59 19.83
N ALA A 22 0.86 13.42 20.43
CA ALA A 22 0.04 12.36 19.89
C ALA A 22 -1.01 11.92 20.91
N ILE A 23 -2.18 11.55 20.38
CA ILE A 23 -3.24 10.86 21.10
C ILE A 23 -3.25 9.43 20.59
N ILE A 24 -2.79 8.49 21.40
CA ILE A 24 -2.64 7.09 21.02
C ILE A 24 -3.83 6.30 21.52
N ASP A 25 -4.64 5.77 20.60
CA ASP A 25 -5.72 4.85 20.94
C ASP A 25 -5.14 3.54 21.45
N LEU A 26 -5.62 3.07 22.60
CA LEU A 26 -5.13 1.86 23.26
C LEU A 26 -6.08 0.69 22.98
N TYR A 27 -5.56 -0.32 22.28
CA TYR A 27 -6.35 -1.47 21.78
C TYR A 27 -6.33 -2.69 22.71
N PHE A 28 -5.88 -2.50 23.95
CA PHE A 28 -5.79 -3.53 24.99
C PHE A 28 -6.51 -3.12 26.28
N GLY A 29 -6.58 -4.03 27.25
CA GLY A 29 -7.07 -3.73 28.58
C GLY A 29 -8.57 -3.41 28.66
N PHE A 30 -8.95 -2.64 29.68
CA PHE A 30 -10.34 -2.25 29.91
C PHE A 30 -10.67 -0.95 29.16
N LYS A 31 -11.13 -1.10 27.92
CA LYS A 31 -11.48 0.02 27.03
C LYS A 31 -12.78 0.68 27.46
N ASN A 32 -12.67 1.81 28.16
CA ASN A 32 -13.81 2.51 28.78
C ASN A 32 -13.70 4.03 28.65
N LEU A 33 -13.11 4.52 27.55
CA LEU A 33 -12.95 5.94 27.21
C LEU A 33 -12.14 6.72 28.26
N LEU A 34 -11.13 6.08 28.86
CA LEU A 34 -10.24 6.74 29.79
C LEU A 34 -9.09 7.43 29.04
N GLU A 35 -8.70 8.60 29.53
CA GLU A 35 -7.54 9.36 29.07
C GLU A 35 -6.39 9.18 30.06
N TYR A 36 -5.19 8.98 29.53
CA TYR A 36 -3.98 8.72 30.29
C TYR A 36 -2.82 9.59 29.84
N HIS A 37 -1.84 9.73 30.71
CA HIS A 37 -0.48 10.22 30.44
C HIS A 37 0.54 9.17 30.89
N LEU A 38 1.79 9.30 30.43
CA LEU A 38 2.88 8.48 30.96
C LEU A 38 3.05 8.73 32.48
N GLY A 39 3.22 7.64 33.23
CA GLY A 39 3.27 7.64 34.70
C GLY A 39 1.93 7.32 35.36
N ASP A 40 0.82 7.35 34.64
CA ASP A 40 -0.50 7.01 35.20
C ASP A 40 -0.64 5.52 35.51
N ILE A 41 -1.47 5.22 36.51
CA ILE A 41 -1.89 3.85 36.83
C ILE A 41 -2.98 3.41 35.85
N TYR A 42 -2.70 2.37 35.07
CA TYR A 42 -3.60 1.78 34.11
C TYR A 42 -4.74 1.02 34.82
N GLN A 43 -5.98 1.30 34.41
CA GLN A 43 -7.16 0.71 35.04
C GLN A 43 -7.51 -0.63 34.39
N TRP A 44 -7.67 -1.66 35.23
CA TRP A 44 -8.03 -3.01 34.79
C TRP A 44 -9.47 -3.34 35.16
N ARG A 45 -10.08 -4.23 34.38
CA ARG A 45 -11.42 -4.74 34.69
C ARG A 45 -11.34 -5.80 35.79
N GLU A 46 -11.97 -5.53 36.93
CA GLU A 46 -12.00 -6.48 38.03
C GLU A 46 -12.62 -7.82 37.64
N ARG A 47 -12.07 -8.91 38.21
CA ARG A 47 -12.58 -10.28 38.07
C ARG A 47 -12.71 -10.76 36.61
N LYS A 48 -11.95 -10.17 35.70
CA LYS A 48 -11.82 -10.63 34.32
C LYS A 48 -10.43 -11.17 34.07
N GLN A 49 -10.33 -12.07 33.11
CA GLN A 49 -9.04 -12.53 32.58
C GLN A 49 -8.45 -11.46 31.66
N PRO A 50 -7.12 -11.43 31.43
CA PRO A 50 -6.44 -10.40 30.66
C PRO A 50 -7.01 -10.16 29.25
N GLN A 51 -7.36 -11.23 28.52
CA GLN A 51 -7.97 -11.11 27.19
C GLN A 51 -9.36 -10.45 27.19
N ASN A 52 -9.98 -10.29 28.36
CA ASN A 52 -11.25 -9.60 28.58
C ASN A 52 -11.08 -8.26 29.32
N GLY A 53 -9.87 -7.70 29.29
CA GLY A 53 -9.51 -6.44 29.93
C GLY A 53 -9.13 -6.55 31.42
N GLY A 54 -8.95 -7.77 31.92
CA GLY A 54 -8.47 -8.01 33.29
C GLY A 54 -7.00 -7.68 33.50
N ARG A 55 -6.58 -7.62 34.76
CA ARG A 55 -5.19 -7.33 35.13
C ARG A 55 -4.26 -8.51 34.73
N PRO A 56 -3.21 -8.28 33.93
CA PRO A 56 -2.21 -9.31 33.62
C PRO A 56 -1.31 -9.61 34.82
N ASP A 57 -0.51 -10.67 34.72
CA ASP A 57 0.42 -11.03 35.79
C ASP A 57 1.41 -9.89 36.07
N GLY A 58 1.61 -9.59 37.35
CA GLY A 58 2.41 -8.44 37.78
C GLY A 58 1.90 -7.06 37.33
N GLY A 59 0.79 -6.95 36.59
CA GLY A 59 0.37 -5.68 35.97
C GLY A 59 1.23 -5.29 34.77
N ASN A 60 1.87 -6.27 34.13
CA ASN A 60 2.78 -6.06 33.02
C ASN A 60 2.13 -6.44 31.68
N VAL A 61 2.18 -5.54 30.70
CA VAL A 61 1.77 -5.83 29.31
C VAL A 61 2.48 -4.92 28.32
N ASP A 62 2.77 -5.46 27.14
CA ASP A 62 3.10 -4.68 25.95
C ASP A 62 1.83 -4.59 25.11
N GLY A 63 1.13 -3.47 25.26
CA GLY A 63 -0.16 -3.23 24.63
C GLY A 63 -0.02 -2.59 23.26
N GLU A 64 -1.00 -2.85 22.40
CA GLU A 64 -1.08 -2.23 21.08
C GLU A 64 -1.68 -0.82 21.17
N GLY A 65 -1.01 0.14 20.56
CA GLY A 65 -1.47 1.50 20.36
C GLY A 65 -1.51 1.88 18.88
N TYR A 66 -2.38 2.82 18.52
CA TYR A 66 -2.49 3.34 17.16
C TYR A 66 -2.75 4.84 17.15
N THR A 67 -2.11 5.57 16.24
CA THR A 67 -2.34 7.02 16.09
C THR A 67 -1.96 7.49 14.69
N GLU A 68 -2.50 8.64 14.29
CA GLU A 68 -2.14 9.38 13.08
C GLU A 68 -1.21 10.55 13.44
N CYS A 69 -0.12 10.72 12.71
CA CYS A 69 0.78 11.84 12.94
C CYS A 69 0.11 13.17 12.57
N ALA A 70 0.09 14.14 13.49
CA ALA A 70 -0.44 15.48 13.24
C ALA A 70 0.31 16.26 12.13
N ILE A 71 1.55 15.88 11.82
CA ILE A 71 2.40 16.57 10.83
C ILE A 71 2.25 15.96 9.43
N CYS A 72 2.52 14.67 9.28
CA CYS A 72 2.51 14.02 7.96
C CYS A 72 1.21 13.28 7.65
N ARG A 73 0.26 13.24 8.60
CA ARG A 73 -1.05 12.58 8.45
C ARG A 73 -0.98 11.06 8.21
N LYS A 74 0.20 10.46 8.40
CA LYS A 74 0.40 9.02 8.26
C LYS A 74 0.21 8.32 9.59
N ALA A 75 -0.46 7.18 9.56
CA ALA A 75 -0.70 6.37 10.73
C ALA A 75 0.48 5.44 11.07
N SER A 76 0.56 5.02 12.33
CA SER A 76 1.52 4.00 12.76
C SER A 76 1.02 3.25 13.99
N PHE A 77 1.45 1.99 14.11
CA PHE A 77 1.28 1.21 15.33
C PHE A 77 2.38 1.49 16.35
N TRP A 78 2.01 1.36 17.62
CA TRP A 78 2.85 1.61 18.76
C TRP A 78 2.76 0.46 19.76
N ILE A 79 3.85 0.20 20.46
CA ILE A 79 3.90 -0.65 21.64
C ILE A 79 3.87 0.26 22.85
N VAL A 80 2.82 0.11 23.67
CA VAL A 80 2.60 0.86 24.91
C VAL A 80 2.94 -0.07 26.07
N GLU A 81 3.98 0.30 26.82
CA GLU A 81 4.51 -0.51 27.90
C GLU A 81 3.83 -0.16 29.22
N VAL A 82 3.12 -1.13 29.80
CA VAL A 82 2.64 -1.05 31.18
C VAL A 82 3.48 -1.98 32.04
N ARG A 83 4.01 -1.48 33.15
CA ARG A 83 4.73 -2.29 34.16
C ARG A 83 4.26 -1.97 35.55
N SER A 84 3.99 -3.00 36.34
CA SER A 84 3.47 -2.83 37.71
C SER A 84 2.27 -1.86 37.73
N ASP A 85 1.37 -2.01 36.76
CA ASP A 85 0.19 -1.16 36.53
C ASP A 85 0.48 0.28 36.08
N ILE A 86 1.72 0.67 35.81
CA ILE A 86 2.07 2.04 35.40
C ILE A 86 2.36 2.09 33.90
N LEU A 87 1.78 3.06 33.19
CA LEU A 87 2.13 3.39 31.80
C LEU A 87 3.53 3.98 31.75
N GLN A 88 4.53 3.20 31.35
CA GLN A 88 5.94 3.59 31.46
C GLN A 88 6.49 4.22 30.20
N SER A 89 6.19 3.64 29.04
CA SER A 89 6.81 4.05 27.79
C SER A 89 5.92 3.76 26.58
N VAL A 90 6.25 4.40 25.47
CA VAL A 90 5.65 4.11 24.16
C VAL A 90 6.72 4.17 23.08
N ARG A 91 6.68 3.23 22.15
CA ARG A 91 7.63 3.13 21.03
C ARG A 91 6.94 2.64 19.76
N PRO A 92 7.41 3.01 18.55
CA PRO A 92 6.84 2.47 17.32
C PRO A 92 6.90 0.93 17.31
N ASP A 93 5.88 0.28 16.76
CA ASP A 93 5.93 -1.15 16.45
C ASP A 93 6.47 -1.36 15.03
N PRO A 94 7.74 -1.78 14.86
CA PRO A 94 8.30 -1.98 13.53
C PRO A 94 7.71 -3.20 12.80
N ASN A 95 6.98 -4.07 13.51
CA ASN A 95 6.44 -5.31 12.95
C ASN A 95 5.01 -5.17 12.44
N LYS A 96 4.38 -4.01 12.62
CA LYS A 96 3.00 -3.76 12.17
C LYS A 96 2.95 -2.61 11.20
N GLN A 97 2.48 -2.93 10.00
CA GLN A 97 2.15 -1.93 8.99
C GLN A 97 0.82 -1.27 9.35
N PRO A 98 0.69 0.05 9.17
CA PRO A 98 -0.58 0.75 9.36
C PRO A 98 -1.62 0.25 8.34
N TYR A 99 -2.91 0.37 8.69
CA TYR A 99 -4.01 0.00 7.79
C TYR A 99 -4.04 0.80 6.48
N ASP A 100 -3.49 2.02 6.50
CA ASP A 100 -3.39 2.87 5.33
C ASP A 100 -1.90 3.19 5.06
N THR A 101 -1.42 2.71 3.92
CA THR A 101 -0.05 2.96 3.42
C THR A 101 -0.04 3.95 2.27
N LEU A 102 -1.21 4.45 1.85
CA LEU A 102 -1.38 5.33 0.69
C LEU A 102 -0.71 6.68 0.96
N ILE A 103 0.18 7.08 0.05
CA ILE A 103 0.77 8.43 0.01
C ILE A 103 -0.04 9.31 -0.92
N GLU A 104 -0.32 8.81 -2.11
CA GLU A 104 -0.94 9.59 -3.19
C GLU A 104 -1.74 8.65 -4.10
N ARG A 105 -2.92 9.09 -4.54
CA ARG A 105 -3.74 8.40 -5.53
C ARG A 105 -4.11 9.36 -6.65
N ARG A 106 -4.05 8.89 -7.90
CA ARG A 106 -4.52 9.60 -9.08
C ARG A 106 -5.40 8.70 -9.93
N GLU A 107 -6.41 9.30 -10.57
CA GLU A 107 -7.22 8.67 -11.60
C GLU A 107 -6.87 9.33 -12.94
N HIS A 108 -6.60 8.53 -13.95
CA HIS A 108 -6.30 9.01 -15.29
C HIS A 108 -6.74 7.99 -16.35
N ARG A 109 -6.64 8.40 -17.62
CA ARG A 109 -7.14 7.62 -18.77
C ARG A 109 -6.12 7.57 -19.90
N PRO A 110 -5.02 6.80 -19.77
CA PRO A 110 -4.02 6.70 -20.81
C PRO A 110 -4.63 6.06 -22.05
N TYR A 111 -4.14 6.43 -23.24
CA TYR A 111 -4.58 5.79 -24.47
C TYR A 111 -3.81 4.47 -24.67
N ALA A 112 -4.49 3.35 -24.45
CA ALA A 112 -3.92 2.01 -24.50
C ALA A 112 -3.84 1.47 -25.94
N SER A 113 -3.19 2.21 -26.83
CA SER A 113 -2.96 1.72 -28.20
C SER A 113 -2.18 0.41 -28.15
N HIS A 114 -2.52 -0.55 -28.99
CA HIS A 114 -1.91 -1.89 -29.01
C HIS A 114 -2.13 -2.67 -27.70
N HIS A 115 -3.22 -2.39 -26.98
CA HIS A 115 -3.58 -3.05 -25.73
C HIS A 115 -2.52 -2.90 -24.63
N GLN A 116 -1.91 -1.73 -24.51
CA GLN A 116 -0.86 -1.51 -23.52
C GLN A 116 -0.73 -0.07 -23.03
N PHE A 117 -0.28 0.05 -21.78
CA PHE A 117 0.28 1.27 -21.21
C PHE A 117 1.53 0.91 -20.40
N TYR A 118 2.32 1.91 -20.02
CA TYR A 118 3.63 1.74 -19.40
C TYR A 118 3.70 2.36 -18.01
N ILE A 119 4.51 1.74 -17.16
CA ILE A 119 5.07 2.32 -15.94
C ILE A 119 6.58 2.40 -16.13
N GLU A 120 7.18 3.59 -16.01
CA GLU A 120 8.59 3.79 -16.36
C GLU A 120 9.34 4.78 -15.47
N ASP A 121 10.67 4.62 -15.42
CA ASP A 121 11.59 5.63 -14.89
C ASP A 121 11.80 6.74 -15.93
N ALA A 122 11.64 8.00 -15.53
CA ALA A 122 11.64 9.13 -16.48
C ALA A 122 12.96 9.28 -17.29
N ASN A 123 14.07 8.72 -16.81
CA ASN A 123 15.37 8.77 -17.48
C ASN A 123 15.83 7.42 -18.07
N GLU A 124 15.03 6.36 -17.95
CA GLU A 124 15.34 5.03 -18.46
C GLU A 124 14.07 4.40 -19.04
N SER A 125 13.84 4.64 -20.34
CA SER A 125 12.81 3.93 -21.10
C SER A 125 13.50 2.84 -21.92
N GLY A 126 13.30 1.59 -21.54
CA GLY A 126 13.80 0.45 -22.32
C GLY A 126 13.11 0.35 -23.68
N ASP A 127 13.73 -0.40 -24.61
CA ASP A 127 13.14 -0.62 -25.94
C ASP A 127 11.97 -1.62 -25.86
N THR A 128 10.74 -1.09 -25.90
CA THR A 128 9.50 -1.88 -25.87
C THR A 128 9.07 -2.38 -27.26
N SER A 129 9.80 -2.01 -28.32
CA SER A 129 9.51 -2.42 -29.69
C SER A 129 10.13 -3.78 -30.07
N ASP A 130 11.02 -4.31 -29.23
CA ASP A 130 11.64 -5.62 -29.42
C ASP A 130 10.60 -6.75 -29.28
N LEU A 131 10.63 -7.72 -30.19
CA LEU A 131 9.73 -8.88 -30.18
C LEU A 131 9.88 -9.76 -28.92
N SER A 132 10.97 -9.62 -28.18
CA SER A 132 11.19 -10.29 -26.90
C SER A 132 10.47 -9.63 -25.72
N PHE A 133 9.90 -8.43 -25.90
CA PHE A 133 9.13 -7.74 -24.87
C PHE A 133 7.78 -8.43 -24.65
N TRP A 134 6.99 -8.56 -25.71
CA TRP A 134 5.71 -9.30 -25.72
C TRP A 134 5.88 -10.71 -26.30
N THR A 135 6.26 -11.64 -25.44
CA THR A 135 6.27 -13.09 -25.69
C THR A 135 4.91 -13.71 -25.33
N ASP A 136 4.64 -14.92 -25.78
CA ASP A 136 3.46 -15.69 -25.35
C ASP A 136 3.32 -15.78 -23.82
N GLN A 137 4.43 -15.77 -23.09
CA GLN A 137 4.40 -15.80 -21.63
C GLN A 137 4.03 -14.43 -21.05
N THR A 138 4.71 -13.36 -21.48
CA THR A 138 4.46 -12.01 -20.96
C THR A 138 3.09 -11.47 -21.35
N THR A 139 2.58 -11.82 -22.54
CA THR A 139 1.20 -11.56 -22.94
C THR A 139 0.20 -12.31 -22.05
N ARG A 140 0.45 -13.59 -21.72
CA ARG A 140 -0.42 -14.35 -20.80
C ARG A 140 -0.36 -13.85 -19.35
N ASP A 141 0.78 -13.36 -18.93
CA ASP A 141 0.99 -12.74 -17.63
C ASP A 141 0.50 -11.29 -17.61
N LYS A 142 0.04 -10.75 -18.75
CA LYS A 142 -0.36 -9.35 -18.93
C LYS A 142 0.67 -8.31 -18.45
N LEU A 143 1.94 -8.72 -18.40
CA LEU A 143 3.04 -7.96 -17.83
C LEU A 143 4.33 -8.28 -18.60
N ALA A 144 5.02 -7.25 -19.05
CA ALA A 144 6.33 -7.33 -19.71
C ALA A 144 7.32 -6.36 -19.07
N LEU A 145 8.61 -6.68 -19.09
CA LEU A 145 9.66 -5.87 -18.48
C LEU A 145 10.85 -5.69 -19.42
N VAL A 146 11.36 -4.46 -19.43
CA VAL A 146 12.71 -4.09 -19.89
C VAL A 146 13.32 -3.18 -18.83
N PRO A 147 14.65 -2.94 -18.84
CA PRO A 147 15.25 -2.00 -17.91
C PRO A 147 14.52 -0.65 -17.92
N GLY A 148 14.07 -0.22 -16.73
CA GLY A 148 13.38 1.06 -16.53
C GLY A 148 11.92 1.12 -17.00
N THR A 149 11.37 0.10 -17.66
CA THR A 149 9.97 0.10 -18.12
C THR A 149 9.25 -1.22 -17.86
N MET A 150 8.02 -1.11 -17.34
CA MET A 150 7.06 -2.19 -17.22
C MET A 150 5.86 -1.91 -18.14
N GLY A 151 5.58 -2.87 -19.04
CA GLY A 151 4.37 -2.87 -19.86
C GLY A 151 3.24 -3.62 -19.20
N VAL A 152 2.05 -3.03 -19.22
CA VAL A 152 0.80 -3.66 -18.75
C VAL A 152 -0.10 -3.91 -19.94
N ASN A 153 -0.54 -5.15 -20.14
CA ASN A 153 -1.46 -5.50 -21.21
C ASN A 153 -2.92 -5.26 -20.79
N THR A 154 -3.64 -4.49 -21.58
CA THR A 154 -5.05 -4.17 -21.37
C THR A 154 -5.98 -5.09 -22.15
N ALA A 155 -7.24 -5.22 -21.75
CA ALA A 155 -8.26 -5.84 -22.59
C ALA A 155 -8.72 -4.85 -23.67
N THR A 156 -8.91 -3.58 -23.35
CA THR A 156 -9.31 -2.55 -24.31
C THR A 156 -8.18 -1.99 -25.16
N TYR A 157 -8.45 -1.80 -26.45
CA TYR A 157 -7.76 -0.90 -27.37
C TYR A 157 -8.51 0.43 -27.40
N GLY A 158 -8.08 1.39 -26.59
CA GLY A 158 -8.81 2.64 -26.38
C GLY A 158 -8.35 3.37 -25.12
N HIS A 159 -9.14 4.32 -24.61
CA HIS A 159 -8.87 4.87 -23.29
C HIS A 159 -9.35 3.88 -22.22
N VAL A 160 -8.48 3.61 -21.25
CA VAL A 160 -8.78 2.74 -20.11
C VAL A 160 -8.75 3.54 -18.82
N VAL A 161 -9.55 3.17 -17.81
CA VAL A 161 -9.48 3.83 -16.51
C VAL A 161 -8.34 3.23 -15.70
N VAL A 162 -7.40 4.07 -15.26
CA VAL A 162 -6.28 3.66 -14.41
C VAL A 162 -6.29 4.47 -13.12
N TYR A 163 -6.32 3.75 -12.00
CA TYR A 163 -6.00 4.29 -10.68
C TYR A 163 -4.54 3.99 -10.38
N SER A 164 -3.75 5.02 -10.11
CA SER A 164 -2.35 4.89 -9.73
C SER A 164 -2.17 5.30 -8.28
N GLU A 165 -1.59 4.42 -7.46
CA GLU A 165 -1.40 4.59 -6.03
C GLU A 165 0.07 4.43 -5.64
N LEU A 166 0.63 5.49 -5.05
CA LEU A 166 1.93 5.45 -4.40
C LEU A 166 1.74 5.07 -2.94
N HIS A 167 2.43 4.03 -2.48
CA HIS A 167 2.42 3.57 -1.10
C HIS A 167 3.80 3.61 -0.47
N ASP A 168 3.83 3.75 0.85
CA ASP A 168 5.06 3.77 1.63
C ASP A 168 5.44 2.43 2.28
N ALA A 169 4.62 1.41 2.03
CA ALA A 169 4.79 -0.01 2.33
C ALA A 169 3.79 -0.81 1.48
N GLU A 170 3.93 -2.15 1.46
CA GLU A 170 3.02 -3.02 0.73
C GLU A 170 1.55 -2.77 1.12
N PRO A 171 0.66 -2.44 0.17
CA PRO A 171 -0.76 -2.31 0.45
C PRO A 171 -1.44 -3.68 0.59
N PRO A 172 -2.49 -3.80 1.42
CA PRO A 172 -3.27 -5.03 1.53
C PRO A 172 -3.95 -5.39 0.20
N LEU A 173 -4.06 -6.69 -0.08
CA LEU A 173 -4.66 -7.22 -1.32
C LEU A 173 -5.79 -8.19 -1.02
N ASN A 174 -6.97 -7.92 -1.59
CA ASN A 174 -8.09 -8.86 -1.66
C ASN A 174 -8.23 -9.41 -3.09
N LEU A 175 -7.71 -10.61 -3.34
CA LEU A 175 -7.74 -11.23 -4.69
C LEU A 175 -9.14 -11.51 -5.24
N ALA A 176 -10.18 -11.48 -4.40
CA ALA A 176 -11.56 -11.69 -4.84
C ALA A 176 -12.11 -10.51 -5.67
N GLU A 177 -11.51 -9.32 -5.56
CA GLU A 177 -11.98 -8.09 -6.21
C GLU A 177 -11.47 -7.91 -7.65
N TRP A 178 -10.50 -8.71 -8.07
CA TRP A 178 -9.73 -8.49 -9.31
C TRP A 178 -9.80 -9.70 -10.22
N ASP A 179 -9.82 -9.53 -11.54
CA ASP A 179 -9.80 -10.65 -12.50
C ASP A 179 -8.39 -11.21 -12.69
N HIS A 180 -7.40 -10.31 -12.76
CA HIS A 180 -5.98 -10.64 -12.93
C HIS A 180 -5.16 -9.76 -11.98
N VAL A 181 -4.12 -10.33 -11.36
CA VAL A 181 -3.19 -9.59 -10.53
C VAL A 181 -1.77 -10.07 -10.77
N THR A 182 -0.89 -9.14 -11.11
CA THR A 182 0.55 -9.38 -11.29
C THR A 182 1.37 -8.42 -10.48
N GLU A 183 2.58 -8.84 -10.15
CA GLU A 183 3.59 -7.95 -9.60
C GLU A 183 4.94 -8.12 -10.29
N ALA A 184 5.67 -7.02 -10.36
CA ALA A 184 7.05 -6.98 -10.81
C ALA A 184 7.82 -5.89 -10.08
N SER A 185 9.14 -5.95 -10.15
CA SER A 185 10.00 -4.91 -9.62
C SER A 185 10.48 -3.97 -10.72
N LEU A 186 10.53 -2.68 -10.42
CA LEU A 186 11.04 -1.62 -11.28
C LEU A 186 12.11 -0.82 -10.51
N GLU A 187 13.28 -0.64 -11.11
CA GLU A 187 14.32 0.21 -10.52
C GLU A 187 14.10 1.66 -10.95
N ILE A 188 13.85 2.56 -9.99
CA ILE A 188 13.69 3.99 -10.28
C ILE A 188 15.00 4.70 -9.95
N LYS A 189 15.67 5.24 -10.97
CA LYS A 189 16.95 5.95 -10.81
C LYS A 189 16.75 7.45 -10.80
N SER A 190 15.85 7.96 -11.63
CA SER A 190 15.61 9.41 -11.78
C SER A 190 14.97 10.08 -10.56
N GLY A 191 14.28 9.30 -9.72
CA GLY A 191 13.40 9.82 -8.68
C GLY A 191 12.03 10.26 -9.22
N VAL A 192 11.71 9.88 -10.46
CA VAL A 192 10.47 10.21 -11.14
C VAL A 192 9.91 8.95 -11.81
N LEU A 193 8.70 8.54 -11.40
CA LEU A 193 7.97 7.42 -11.97
C LEU A 193 6.83 7.95 -12.84
N HIS A 194 6.71 7.45 -14.07
CA HIS A 194 5.64 7.80 -14.99
C HIS A 194 4.64 6.65 -15.16
N VAL A 195 3.37 6.98 -15.32
CA VAL A 195 2.34 6.08 -15.84
C VAL A 195 1.76 6.70 -17.11
N ILE A 196 1.99 6.08 -18.26
CA ILE A 196 1.79 6.72 -19.57
C ILE A 196 1.20 5.74 -20.60
N GLY A 197 0.39 6.26 -21.52
CA GLY A 197 -0.12 5.46 -22.64
C GLY A 197 0.97 5.11 -23.65
N CYS A 198 0.70 4.13 -24.50
CA CYS A 198 1.72 3.54 -25.39
C CYS A 198 2.39 4.53 -26.34
N LEU A 199 1.63 5.51 -26.82
CA LEU A 199 2.07 6.53 -27.79
C LEU A 199 1.86 7.95 -27.25
N ASP A 200 1.57 8.08 -25.96
CA ASP A 200 1.31 9.37 -25.34
C ASP A 200 2.65 10.07 -25.06
N ASP A 201 2.72 11.38 -25.31
CA ASP A 201 3.88 12.21 -24.98
C ASP A 201 3.89 12.65 -23.50
N THR A 202 2.77 12.48 -22.81
CA THR A 202 2.56 12.89 -21.41
C THR A 202 1.74 11.87 -20.65
N GLY A 203 2.08 11.66 -19.38
CA GLY A 203 1.35 10.77 -18.47
C GLY A 203 1.36 11.30 -17.04
N GLU A 204 0.91 10.46 -16.11
CA GLU A 204 0.95 10.78 -14.69
C GLU A 204 2.37 10.67 -14.13
N VAL A 205 2.79 11.68 -13.37
CA VAL A 205 4.16 11.81 -12.85
C VAL A 205 4.18 11.77 -11.33
N PHE A 206 4.92 10.82 -10.75
CA PHE A 206 5.12 10.67 -9.32
C PHE A 206 6.56 10.99 -8.95
N ASN A 207 6.76 11.95 -8.02
CA ASN A 207 8.06 12.22 -7.45
C ASN A 207 8.33 11.21 -6.32
N VAL A 208 9.33 10.36 -6.50
CA VAL A 208 9.62 9.22 -5.64
C VAL A 208 11.09 9.18 -5.25
N GLN A 209 11.45 8.36 -4.27
CA GLN A 209 12.85 8.13 -3.94
C GLN A 209 13.52 7.31 -5.04
N SER A 210 14.79 7.58 -5.36
CA SER A 210 15.57 6.71 -6.24
C SER A 210 15.91 5.40 -5.53
N CYS A 211 15.09 4.38 -5.74
CA CYS A 211 15.27 3.04 -5.20
C CYS A 211 14.44 2.02 -6.01
N PRO A 212 14.62 0.71 -5.75
CA PRO A 212 13.72 -0.32 -6.24
C PRO A 212 12.28 -0.17 -5.69
N TYR A 213 11.30 -0.29 -6.58
CA TYR A 213 9.87 -0.38 -6.25
C TYR A 213 9.33 -1.74 -6.65
N ARG A 214 8.39 -2.27 -5.86
CA ARG A 214 7.44 -3.29 -6.32
C ARG A 214 6.25 -2.56 -6.94
N VAL A 215 5.83 -3.03 -8.10
CA VAL A 215 4.64 -2.56 -8.82
C VAL A 215 3.65 -3.73 -8.87
N ARG A 216 2.45 -3.51 -8.37
CA ARG A 216 1.31 -4.44 -8.49
C ARG A 216 0.31 -3.85 -9.47
N CYS A 217 -0.03 -4.61 -10.50
CA CYS A 217 -1.11 -4.28 -11.41
C CYS A 217 -2.28 -5.22 -11.18
N CYS A 218 -3.41 -4.66 -10.79
CA CYS A 218 -4.67 -5.35 -10.64
C CYS A 218 -5.59 -4.95 -11.78
N HIS A 219 -6.17 -5.94 -12.45
CA HIS A 219 -7.04 -5.79 -13.60
C HIS A 219 -8.45 -6.19 -13.18
N ALA A 220 -9.45 -5.40 -13.56
CA ALA A 220 -10.85 -5.69 -13.26
C ALA A 220 -11.74 -5.49 -14.48
N ASN A 221 -12.80 -6.30 -14.54
CA ASN A 221 -13.77 -6.35 -15.61
C ASN A 221 -13.13 -6.59 -16.99
N LEU A 222 -12.16 -7.50 -17.08
CA LEU A 222 -11.44 -7.79 -18.33
C LEU A 222 -12.36 -8.29 -19.45
N ALA A 223 -13.47 -8.94 -19.10
CA ALA A 223 -14.49 -9.37 -20.06
C ALA A 223 -15.26 -8.19 -20.72
N GLY A 224 -15.16 -6.98 -20.16
CA GLY A 224 -15.74 -5.75 -20.69
C GLY A 224 -14.83 -4.98 -21.65
N GLY A 225 -13.67 -5.53 -22.03
CA GLY A 225 -12.74 -4.90 -22.95
C GLY A 225 -13.28 -4.74 -24.37
N ASN A 226 -12.73 -3.77 -25.12
CA ASN A 226 -13.18 -3.42 -26.47
C ASN A 226 -12.01 -3.13 -27.42
N ASP A 227 -12.04 -3.69 -28.63
CA ASP A 227 -10.97 -3.51 -29.64
C ASP A 227 -11.17 -2.27 -30.53
N ALA A 228 -12.34 -1.62 -30.44
CA ALA A 228 -12.75 -0.56 -31.36
C ALA A 228 -13.27 0.70 -30.64
N GLY A 229 -12.79 0.95 -29.42
CA GLY A 229 -13.15 2.11 -28.61
C GLY A 229 -12.96 1.86 -27.12
N ASP A 230 -13.53 2.73 -26.30
CA ASP A 230 -13.46 2.56 -24.85
C ASP A 230 -14.26 1.31 -24.42
N GLY A 231 -13.67 0.55 -23.49
CA GLY A 231 -14.32 -0.57 -22.82
C GLY A 231 -14.55 -0.28 -21.34
N ASP A 232 -15.11 -1.27 -20.65
CA ASP A 232 -15.47 -1.16 -19.22
C ASP A 232 -14.40 -1.79 -18.30
N ASP A 233 -13.27 -2.25 -18.85
CA ASP A 233 -12.12 -2.72 -18.08
C ASP A 233 -11.38 -1.56 -17.41
N TRP A 234 -10.85 -1.82 -16.22
CA TRP A 234 -10.15 -0.81 -15.45
C TRP A 234 -9.04 -1.43 -14.60
N TYR A 235 -8.08 -0.59 -14.22
CA TYR A 235 -6.80 -1.02 -13.68
C TYR A 235 -6.48 -0.26 -12.40
N LEU A 236 -5.92 -0.96 -11.43
CA LEU A 236 -5.26 -0.37 -10.27
C LEU A 236 -3.78 -0.71 -10.32
N VAL A 237 -2.94 0.32 -10.32
CA VAL A 237 -1.48 0.22 -10.33
C VAL A 237 -0.98 0.76 -9.00
N GLN A 238 -0.47 -0.13 -8.15
CA GLN A 238 0.08 0.24 -6.84
C GLN A 238 1.60 0.08 -6.87
N PHE A 239 2.32 1.04 -6.31
CA PHE A 239 3.77 0.96 -6.21
C PHE A 239 4.28 1.35 -4.83
N TRP A 240 5.22 0.57 -4.29
CA TRP A 240 5.86 0.81 -2.99
C TRP A 240 7.34 0.43 -3.01
N PRO A 241 8.20 1.07 -2.19
CA PRO A 241 9.60 0.67 -2.07
C PRO A 241 9.73 -0.76 -1.57
N ALA A 242 10.50 -1.59 -2.28
CA ALA A 242 10.78 -2.98 -1.92
C ALA A 242 12.04 -3.49 -2.64
N PRO A 243 12.77 -4.48 -2.10
CA PRO A 243 13.87 -5.12 -2.82
C PRO A 243 13.45 -5.65 -4.20
N MET A 244 14.41 -5.70 -5.13
CA MET A 244 14.17 -6.34 -6.43
C MET A 244 13.81 -7.81 -6.25
N ASP A 245 12.79 -8.27 -6.94
CA ASP A 245 12.36 -9.66 -6.97
C ASP A 245 11.81 -10.02 -8.36
N VAL A 246 11.70 -11.32 -8.64
CA VAL A 246 11.17 -11.82 -9.91
C VAL A 246 9.69 -11.45 -10.08
N PRO A 247 9.19 -11.34 -11.33
CA PRO A 247 7.78 -11.13 -11.58
C PRO A 247 6.95 -12.32 -11.13
N VAL A 248 5.75 -12.07 -10.62
CA VAL A 248 4.82 -13.12 -10.18
C VAL A 248 3.40 -12.79 -10.64
N VAL A 249 2.65 -13.84 -10.96
CA VAL A 249 1.20 -13.76 -11.22
C VAL A 249 0.49 -14.27 -9.96
N LEU A 250 -0.18 -13.37 -9.25
CA LEU A 250 -0.91 -13.69 -8.01
C LEU A 250 -2.32 -14.22 -8.30
N LYS A 251 -2.94 -13.75 -9.38
CA LYS A 251 -4.21 -14.27 -9.90
C LYS A 251 -4.20 -14.16 -11.41
N ARG A 252 -4.61 -15.24 -12.08
CA ARG A 252 -4.71 -15.29 -13.53
C ARG A 252 -6.18 -15.21 -13.95
N TRP A 253 -6.46 -14.31 -14.87
CA TRP A 253 -7.72 -14.32 -15.60
C TRP A 253 -7.76 -15.50 -16.57
N GLU A 254 -8.81 -16.30 -16.48
CA GLU A 254 -9.08 -17.40 -17.41
C GLU A 254 -10.21 -16.96 -18.35
N GLU A 255 -9.85 -16.70 -19.61
CA GLU A 255 -10.85 -16.48 -20.66
C GLU A 255 -11.70 -17.74 -20.83
N GLY A 256 -13.00 -17.66 -20.51
CA GLY A 256 -13.97 -18.70 -20.88
C GLY A 256 -14.49 -19.62 -19.78
N VAL A 257 -14.42 -19.25 -18.50
CA VAL A 257 -15.23 -19.92 -17.45
C VAL A 257 -16.43 -19.05 -17.10
N ALA A 258 -17.53 -19.32 -17.80
CA ALA A 258 -18.88 -18.93 -17.38
C ALA A 258 -19.47 -19.97 -16.43
#